data_AF-A0A957G6M2-F1
#
_entry.id   AF-A0A957G6M2-F1
#
_cell.length_a   1.000
_cell.length_b   1.000
_cell.length_c   1.000
_cell.angle_alpha   90.00
_cell.angle_beta   90.00
_cell.angle_gamma   90.00
#
_symmetry.space_group_name_H-M   'P 1'
#
loop_
_entity.id
_entity.type
_entity.pdbx_description
1 polymer ?
#
loop_
_entity_poly.entity_id
_entity_poly.type
_entity_poly.pdbx_seq_one_letter_code
_entity_poly.pdbx_strand_id
1 'polypeptide(L)'
;MKTIQMPAQEIPVLAETDVLVVGSGPGGLAAAVSAARAGVDTMLVERYGCFGGNLTHVGVEGIAWYRRPETVDVEGIGPEFEARAKAQNASYDEPQSTSQGINSELFKVLADNWIQAEGIRPL
;
A
#
# COMPACT_ATOMS: atom_id res chain seq x y z
N MET A 1 -25.76 19.39 -21.71
CA MET A 1 -24.40 18.78 -21.70
C MET A 1 -24.05 18.42 -23.14
N LYS A 2 -22.85 18.73 -23.63
CA LYS A 2 -22.39 18.27 -24.95
C LYS A 2 -21.93 16.82 -24.85
N THR A 3 -22.24 16.00 -25.84
CA THR A 3 -21.81 14.60 -25.95
C THR A 3 -21.16 14.35 -27.30
N ILE A 4 -20.37 13.29 -27.40
CA ILE A 4 -19.77 12.79 -28.64
C ILE A 4 -20.18 11.33 -28.85
N GLN A 5 -20.28 10.90 -30.11
CA GLN A 5 -20.53 9.50 -30.48
C GLN A 5 -19.19 8.82 -30.77
N MET A 6 -18.97 7.65 -30.17
CA MET A 6 -17.82 6.79 -30.45
C MET A 6 -18.30 5.53 -31.17
N PRO A 7 -17.57 5.01 -32.18
CA PRO A 7 -17.92 3.76 -32.83
C PRO A 7 -17.80 2.57 -31.87
N ALA A 8 -18.68 1.58 -32.04
CA ALA A 8 -18.59 0.33 -31.30
C ALA A 8 -17.30 -0.40 -31.68
N GLN A 9 -16.53 -0.83 -30.68
CA GLN A 9 -15.29 -1.58 -30.84
C GLN A 9 -15.21 -2.69 -29.79
N GLU A 10 -14.61 -3.81 -30.18
CA GLU A 10 -14.20 -4.84 -29.23
C GLU A 10 -12.86 -4.42 -28.63
N ILE A 11 -12.76 -4.41 -27.30
CA ILE A 11 -11.55 -4.05 -26.57
C ILE A 11 -11.02 -5.33 -25.91
N PRO A 12 -9.75 -5.71 -26.15
CA PRO A 12 -9.18 -6.89 -25.51
C PRO A 12 -9.08 -6.66 -23.99
N VAL A 13 -9.44 -7.69 -23.23
CA VAL A 13 -9.25 -7.71 -21.78
C VAL A 13 -7.76 -7.89 -21.50
N LEU A 14 -7.15 -6.94 -20.80
CA LEU A 14 -5.71 -6.96 -20.48
C LEU A 14 -5.38 -8.01 -19.41
N ALA A 15 -6.19 -8.09 -18.36
CA ALA A 15 -6.02 -9.01 -17.24
C ALA A 15 -7.36 -9.18 -16.50
N GLU A 16 -7.53 -10.34 -15.88
CA GLU A 16 -8.68 -10.67 -15.01
C GLU A 16 -8.18 -10.93 -13.59
N THR A 17 -9.02 -10.63 -12.60
CA THR A 17 -8.77 -10.88 -11.18
C THR A 17 -10.09 -10.79 -10.42
N ASP A 18 -10.15 -11.35 -9.21
CA ASP A 18 -11.34 -11.22 -8.36
C ASP A 18 -11.41 -9.81 -7.74
N VAL A 19 -10.27 -9.28 -7.29
CA VAL A 19 -10.17 -7.92 -6.70
C VAL A 19 -9.01 -7.14 -7.31
N LEU A 20 -9.33 -6.02 -7.95
CA LEU A 20 -8.35 -5.02 -8.39
C LEU A 20 -8.30 -3.84 -7.41
N VAL A 21 -7.14 -3.63 -6.80
CA VAL A 21 -6.86 -2.44 -5.99
C VAL A 21 -6.15 -1.39 -6.86
N VAL A 22 -6.73 -0.19 -6.91
CA VAL A 22 -6.18 0.94 -7.69
C VAL A 22 -5.55 1.96 -6.76
N GLY A 23 -4.22 2.05 -6.82
CA GLY A 23 -3.39 2.91 -5.98
C GLY A 23 -2.78 2.14 -4.81
N SER A 24 -1.48 2.36 -4.59
CA SER A 24 -0.66 1.63 -3.62
C SER A 24 -0.22 2.48 -2.42
N GLY A 25 -1.01 3.49 -2.06
CA GLY A 25 -0.85 4.16 -0.77
C GLY A 25 -1.11 3.21 0.41
N PRO A 26 -0.92 3.65 1.66
CA PRO A 26 -1.09 2.77 2.82
C PRO A 26 -2.48 2.14 2.90
N GLY A 27 -3.53 2.87 2.52
CA GLY A 27 -4.88 2.28 2.41
C GLY A 27 -5.03 1.23 1.30
N GLY A 28 -4.38 1.43 0.15
CA GLY A 28 -4.41 0.48 -0.96
C GLY A 28 -3.61 -0.77 -0.68
N LEU A 29 -2.39 -0.62 -0.14
CA LEU A 29 -1.58 -1.74 0.34
C LEU A 29 -2.32 -2.54 1.42
N ALA A 30 -2.96 -1.87 2.38
CA ALA A 30 -3.77 -2.55 3.39
C ALA A 30 -4.96 -3.30 2.79
N ALA A 31 -5.65 -2.72 1.79
CA ALA A 31 -6.74 -3.40 1.09
C ALA A 31 -6.26 -4.63 0.30
N ALA A 32 -5.15 -4.51 -0.43
CA ALA A 32 -4.59 -5.59 -1.23
C ALA A 32 -4.11 -6.75 -0.36
N VAL A 33 -3.37 -6.46 0.72
CA VAL A 33 -2.91 -7.46 1.69
C VAL A 33 -4.10 -8.15 2.38
N SER A 34 -5.12 -7.40 2.77
CA SER A 34 -6.34 -7.98 3.37
C SER A 34 -7.03 -8.95 2.40
N ALA A 35 -7.20 -8.55 1.13
CA ALA A 35 -7.86 -9.37 0.12
C ALA A 35 -7.07 -10.65 -0.19
N ALA A 36 -5.75 -10.54 -0.35
CA ALA A 36 -4.89 -11.69 -0.58
C ALA A 36 -4.90 -12.67 0.60
N ARG A 37 -4.86 -12.18 1.84
CA ARG A 37 -4.97 -13.02 3.05
C ARG A 37 -6.34 -13.67 3.23
N ALA A 38 -7.38 -13.12 2.60
CA ALA A 38 -8.69 -13.74 2.51
C ALA A 38 -8.76 -14.84 1.42
N GLY A 39 -7.67 -15.10 0.70
CA GLY A 39 -7.57 -16.14 -0.32
C GLY A 39 -8.13 -15.74 -1.69
N VAL A 40 -8.24 -14.43 -1.95
CA VAL A 40 -8.83 -13.87 -3.17
C VAL A 40 -7.73 -13.54 -4.19
N ASP A 41 -7.91 -13.87 -5.48
CA ASP A 41 -6.94 -13.43 -6.50
C ASP A 41 -6.98 -11.90 -6.56
N THR A 42 -5.86 -11.30 -6.17
CA THR A 42 -5.75 -9.86 -5.92
C THR A 42 -4.68 -9.27 -6.81
N MET A 43 -5.06 -8.23 -7.55
CA MET A 43 -4.17 -7.44 -8.38
C MET A 43 -4.05 -6.02 -7.83
N LEU A 44 -2.86 -5.42 -7.89
CA LEU A 44 -2.58 -4.07 -7.41
C LEU A 44 -1.95 -3.25 -8.54
N VAL A 45 -2.53 -2.08 -8.84
CA VAL A 45 -2.00 -1.15 -9.85
C VAL A 45 -1.55 0.16 -9.22
N GLU A 46 -0.40 0.67 -9.66
CA GLU A 46 0.17 1.94 -9.21
C GLU A 46 0.65 2.77 -10.41
N ARG A 47 0.35 4.07 -10.41
CA ARG A 47 0.70 4.98 -11.50
C ARG A 47 2.14 5.49 -11.42
N TYR A 48 2.76 5.49 -10.24
CA TYR A 48 4.01 6.19 -9.99
C TYR A 48 5.27 5.29 -9.93
N GLY A 49 5.20 4.05 -10.42
CA GLY A 49 6.37 3.19 -10.63
C GLY A 49 7.02 2.62 -9.35
N CYS A 50 6.54 2.99 -8.16
CA CYS A 50 6.89 2.33 -6.90
C CYS A 50 5.71 2.41 -5.92
N PHE A 51 5.61 1.42 -5.03
CA PHE A 51 4.52 1.36 -4.06
C PHE A 51 4.69 2.33 -2.89
N GLY A 52 3.62 2.60 -2.15
CA GLY A 52 3.60 3.35 -0.89
C GLY A 52 2.91 4.71 -0.95
N GLY A 53 2.57 5.22 -2.14
CA GLY A 53 1.89 6.52 -2.28
C GLY A 53 2.68 7.66 -1.63
N ASN A 54 2.04 8.44 -0.74
CA ASN A 54 2.70 9.57 -0.09
C ASN A 54 3.91 9.18 0.77
N LEU A 55 3.97 7.94 1.28
CA LEU A 55 5.15 7.47 2.01
C LEU A 55 6.41 7.53 1.16
N THR A 56 6.31 7.14 -0.10
CA THR A 56 7.47 7.02 -0.99
C THR A 56 7.65 8.21 -1.92
N HIS A 57 6.55 8.89 -2.27
CA HIS A 57 6.57 9.98 -3.24
C HIS A 57 6.95 11.33 -2.65
N VAL A 58 6.50 11.60 -1.42
CA VAL A 58 6.69 12.90 -0.77
C VAL A 58 7.26 12.76 0.64
N GLY A 59 7.62 11.54 1.05
CA GLY A 59 8.26 11.27 2.32
C GLY A 59 7.37 11.48 3.54
N VAL A 60 6.09 11.12 3.45
CA VAL A 60 5.23 11.08 4.65
C VAL A 60 5.63 9.85 5.48
N GLU A 61 6.37 10.10 6.55
CA GLU A 61 7.05 9.07 7.33
C GLU A 61 6.11 8.26 8.25
N GLY A 62 4.95 8.85 8.61
CA GLY A 62 4.00 8.24 9.53
C GLY A 62 2.83 7.53 8.83
N ILE A 63 2.47 6.35 9.34
CA ILE A 63 1.21 5.67 9.02
C ILE A 63 0.25 5.85 10.18
N ALA A 64 -0.82 6.61 9.92
CA ALA A 64 -1.94 6.83 10.83
C ALA A 64 -1.55 7.18 12.28
N TRP A 65 -1.46 8.49 12.56
CA TRP A 65 -1.43 9.08 13.92
C TRP A 65 -0.12 8.90 14.72
N TYR A 66 0.14 9.85 15.63
CA TYR A 66 1.25 9.77 16.58
C TYR A 66 0.80 9.04 17.84
N ARG A 67 1.29 7.81 18.07
CA ARG A 67 0.92 7.03 19.26
C ARG A 67 1.61 7.56 20.53
N ARG A 68 0.89 7.53 21.64
CA ARG A 68 1.40 7.77 22.99
C ARG A 68 1.07 6.55 23.88
N PRO A 69 1.65 6.42 25.08
CA PRO A 69 1.45 5.24 25.93
C PRO A 69 -0.02 4.85 26.23
N GLU A 70 -0.96 5.79 26.12
CA GLU A 70 -2.39 5.56 26.36
C GLU A 70 -3.25 5.59 25.08
N THR A 71 -2.62 5.63 23.90
CA THR A 71 -3.34 5.62 22.62
C THR A 71 -3.97 4.25 22.39
N VAL A 72 -5.28 4.24 22.13
CA VAL A 72 -6.01 3.06 21.65
C VAL A 72 -6.01 3.09 20.12
N ASP A 73 -5.35 2.12 19.50
CA ASP A 73 -5.27 1.98 18.04
C ASP A 73 -6.31 0.95 17.53
N VAL A 74 -6.69 1.09 16.26
CA VAL A 74 -7.57 0.13 15.55
C VAL A 74 -6.80 -1.16 15.19
N GLU A 75 -5.47 -1.15 15.35
CA GLU A 75 -4.56 -2.27 15.10
C GLU A 75 -4.64 -2.77 13.63
N GLY A 76 -4.26 -4.04 13.40
CA GLY A 76 -4.32 -4.68 12.09
C GLY A 76 -3.12 -4.34 11.20
N ILE A 77 -3.37 -4.04 9.93
CA ILE A 77 -2.29 -3.86 8.95
C ILE A 77 -1.50 -2.57 9.18
N GLY A 78 -2.10 -1.52 9.74
CA GLY A 78 -1.41 -0.25 10.02
C GLY A 78 -0.11 -0.43 10.81
N PRO A 79 -0.16 -1.04 12.01
CA PRO A 79 1.05 -1.38 12.77
C PRO A 79 2.01 -2.34 12.07
N GLU A 80 1.54 -3.20 11.16
CA GLU A 80 2.42 -4.08 10.40
C GLU A 80 3.39 -3.31 9.49
N PHE A 81 3.01 -2.15 8.96
CA PHE A 81 3.94 -1.32 8.18
C PHE A 81 5.15 -0.93 9.01
N GLU A 82 4.92 -0.43 10.22
CA GLU A 82 5.97 -0.02 11.15
C GLU A 82 6.79 -1.21 11.63
N ALA A 83 6.13 -2.31 12.00
CA ALA A 83 6.81 -3.52 12.45
C ALA A 83 7.70 -4.13 11.36
N ARG A 84 7.22 -4.19 10.11
CA ARG A 84 7.99 -4.68 8.96
C ARG A 84 9.13 -3.74 8.63
N ALA A 85 8.89 -2.43 8.64
CA ALA A 85 9.94 -1.44 8.39
C ALA A 85 11.05 -1.56 9.44
N LYS A 86 10.69 -1.67 10.73
CA LYS A 86 11.64 -1.88 11.82
C LYS A 86 12.43 -3.17 11.66
N ALA A 87 11.76 -4.28 11.34
CA ALA A 87 12.40 -5.58 11.14
C ALA A 87 13.42 -5.58 9.98
N GLN A 88 13.25 -4.72 8.98
CA GLN A 88 14.16 -4.58 7.83
C GLN A 88 15.12 -3.39 7.96
N ASN A 89 15.23 -2.78 9.16
CA ASN A 89 16.05 -1.58 9.38
C ASN A 89 15.70 -0.44 8.40
N ALA A 90 14.42 -0.36 8.04
CA ALA A 90 13.80 0.61 7.13
C ALA A 90 12.93 1.64 7.89
N SER A 91 13.17 1.81 9.19
CA SER A 91 12.52 2.81 10.02
C SER A 91 13.48 3.41 11.05
N TYR A 92 13.01 4.43 11.75
CA TYR A 92 13.65 5.04 12.91
C TYR A 92 12.58 5.39 13.95
N ASP A 93 13.02 5.61 15.18
CA ASP A 93 12.13 6.06 16.24
C ASP A 93 11.61 7.46 15.93
N GLU A 94 10.29 7.64 15.98
CA GLU A 94 9.68 8.94 15.73
C GLU A 94 9.88 9.84 16.97
N PRO A 95 10.37 11.08 16.81
CA PRO A 95 10.79 11.91 17.95
C PRO A 95 9.65 12.41 18.85
N GLN A 96 8.40 12.38 18.39
CA GLN A 96 7.24 12.98 19.05
C GLN A 96 6.25 11.95 19.61
N SER A 97 6.51 10.66 19.41
CA SER A 97 5.55 9.57 19.65
C SER A 97 6.27 8.25 19.94
N THR A 98 5.50 7.20 20.22
CA THR A 98 6.01 5.83 20.38
C THR A 98 5.96 5.03 19.07
N SER A 99 5.68 5.70 17.95
CA SER A 99 5.60 5.10 16.61
C SER A 99 6.97 5.00 15.94
N GLN A 100 7.02 4.36 14.78
CA GLN A 100 8.18 4.34 13.89
C GLN A 100 7.96 5.27 12.69
N GLY A 101 8.95 6.11 12.39
CA GLY A 101 9.04 6.84 11.13
C GLY A 101 9.58 5.91 10.05
N ILE A 102 8.88 5.80 8.92
CA ILE A 102 9.22 4.90 7.82
C ILE A 102 10.19 5.60 6.87
N ASN A 103 11.30 4.94 6.56
CA ASN A 103 12.24 5.41 5.54
C ASN A 103 11.63 5.21 4.14
N SER A 104 11.34 6.32 3.46
CA SER A 104 10.69 6.37 2.16
C SER A 104 11.37 5.56 1.06
N GLU A 105 12.70 5.50 1.04
CA GLU A 105 13.44 4.80 -0.02
C GLU A 105 13.49 3.29 0.24
N LEU A 106 13.78 2.90 1.48
CA LEU A 106 13.80 1.49 1.88
C LEU A 106 12.40 0.88 1.85
N PHE A 107 11.36 1.68 2.09
CA PHE A 107 9.98 1.22 2.02
C PHE A 107 9.59 0.75 0.61
N LYS A 108 10.16 1.31 -0.47
CA LYS A 108 9.88 0.86 -1.84
C LYS A 108 10.22 -0.63 -2.00
N VAL A 109 11.41 -1.01 -1.56
CA VAL A 109 11.89 -2.42 -1.59
C VAL A 109 11.08 -3.29 -0.64
N LEU A 110 10.76 -2.79 0.55
CA LEU A 110 9.93 -3.51 1.51
C LEU A 110 8.55 -3.81 0.94
N ALA A 111 7.91 -2.82 0.30
CA ALA A 111 6.59 -2.97 -0.28
C ALA A 111 6.59 -3.99 -1.42
N ASP A 112 7.59 -3.98 -2.31
CA ASP A 112 7.73 -4.98 -3.37
C ASP A 112 7.82 -6.40 -2.80
N ASN A 113 8.70 -6.60 -1.81
CA ASN A 113 8.86 -7.89 -1.14
C ASN A 113 7.58 -8.33 -0.42
N TRP A 114 6.87 -7.38 0.19
CA TRP A 114 5.64 -7.67 0.91
C TRP A 114 4.52 -8.10 -0.05
N ILE A 115 4.32 -7.36 -1.14
CA ILE A 115 3.34 -7.70 -2.18
C ILE A 115 3.62 -9.07 -2.79
N GLN A 116 4.88 -9.37 -3.10
CA GLN A 116 5.28 -10.68 -3.60
C GLN A 116 5.04 -11.80 -2.58
N ALA A 117 5.38 -11.57 -1.31
CA ALA A 117 5.21 -12.58 -0.25
C ALA A 117 3.74 -12.91 0.02
N GLU A 118 2.83 -11.96 -0.17
CA GLU A 118 1.37 -12.16 -0.02
C GLU A 118 0.73 -12.71 -1.30
N GLY A 119 1.49 -12.94 -2.38
CA GLY A 119 0.99 -13.47 -3.65
C GLY A 119 0.15 -12.48 -4.46
N ILE A 120 0.25 -11.18 -4.18
CA ILE A 120 -0.49 -10.14 -4.89
C ILE A 120 0.20 -9.87 -6.23
N ARG A 121 -0.58 -9.83 -7.32
CA ARG A 121 -0.04 -9.57 -8.67
C ARG A 121 0.04 -8.06 -8.93
N PRO A 122 1.22 -7.49 -9.17
CA PRO A 122 1.32 -6.11 -9.63
C PRO A 122 0.91 -6.01 -11.11
N LEU A 123 0.22 -4.93 -11.48
CA LEU A 123 -0.12 -4.57 -12.86
C LEU A 123 0.58 -3.29 -13.30
#